data_AF-A0A6N2ZVE0-F1
#
_entry.id   AF-A0A6N2ZVE0-F1
#
_cell.length_a   1.000
_cell.length_b   1.000
_cell.length_c   1.000
_cell.angle_alpha   90.00
_cell.angle_beta   90.00
_cell.angle_gamma   90.00
#
_symmetry.space_group_name_H-M   'P 1'
#
loop_
_entity.id
_entity.type
_entity.pdbx_description
1 polymer ?
#
loop_
_entity_poly.entity_id
_entity_poly.type
_entity_poly.pdbx_seq_one_letter_code
_entity_poly.pdbx_strand_id
1 'polypeptide(L)'
;MNINQETLEKISKMSGTKLKNLFKEKYGQSITEYTQRKRMNVAETLLLNTELPIKEIAESVGYTSHSKFSIYYKRYKGKLPSEVRSLACEHHNLNCDCCD
;
A
#
# COMPACT_ATOMS: atom_id res chain seq x y z
N MET A 1 4.51 6.45 4.70
CA MET A 1 5.72 5.67 5.13
C MET A 1 6.83 5.79 4.07
N ASN A 2 7.92 6.55 4.30
CA ASN A 2 9.04 6.67 3.36
C ASN A 2 10.18 5.71 3.76
N ILE A 3 10.42 4.65 2.99
CA ILE A 3 11.51 3.69 3.24
C ILE A 3 12.60 3.96 2.22
N ASN A 4 13.65 4.65 2.63
CA ASN A 4 14.81 4.93 1.79
C ASN A 4 15.90 3.85 1.99
N GLN A 5 16.81 3.72 1.03
CA GLN A 5 17.87 2.72 1.07
C GLN A 5 18.87 2.98 2.23
N GLU A 6 19.22 4.25 2.47
CA GLU A 6 20.19 4.64 3.49
C GLU A 6 19.75 4.26 4.92
N THR A 7 18.47 4.45 5.25
CA THR A 7 17.86 4.07 6.53
C THR A 7 17.95 2.56 6.72
N LEU A 8 17.69 1.77 5.68
CA LEU A 8 17.78 0.32 5.76
C LEU A 8 19.22 -0.16 5.95
N GLU A 9 20.19 0.48 5.30
CA GLU A 9 21.62 0.22 5.49
C GLU A 9 22.06 0.51 6.94
N LYS A 10 21.65 1.67 7.48
CA LYS A 10 21.94 2.06 8.87
C LYS A 10 21.37 1.08 9.89
N ILE A 11 20.11 0.66 9.72
CA ILE A 11 19.44 -0.27 10.64
C ILE A 11 20.07 -1.67 10.56
N SER A 12 20.38 -2.13 9.34
CA SER A 12 20.94 -3.48 9.12
C SER A 12 22.44 -3.58 9.39
N LYS A 13 23.16 -2.45 9.50
CA LYS A 13 24.63 -2.38 9.55
C LYS A 13 25.29 -3.11 8.37
N MET A 14 24.66 -3.04 7.19
CA MET A 14 25.15 -3.66 5.96
C MET A 14 25.19 -2.66 4.82
N SER A 15 26.08 -2.87 3.86
CA SER A 15 26.05 -2.13 2.60
C SER A 15 24.77 -2.46 1.82
N GLY A 16 24.28 -1.51 1.02
CA GLY A 16 23.03 -1.66 0.26
C GLY A 16 23.02 -2.87 -0.66
N THR A 17 24.15 -3.16 -1.31
CA THR A 17 24.28 -4.33 -2.19
C THR A 17 24.15 -5.63 -1.40
N LYS A 18 24.84 -5.75 -0.26
CA LYS A 18 24.76 -6.95 0.59
C LYS A 18 23.35 -7.14 1.12
N LEU A 19 22.72 -6.06 1.58
CA LEU A 19 21.34 -6.09 2.08
C LEU A 19 20.35 -6.52 0.99
N LYS A 20 20.43 -5.94 -0.21
CA LYS A 20 19.54 -6.30 -1.34
C LYS A 20 19.69 -7.77 -1.75
N ASN A 21 20.92 -8.26 -1.82
CA ASN A 21 21.20 -9.66 -2.20
C ASN A 21 20.64 -10.63 -1.17
N LEU A 22 20.97 -10.44 0.12
CA LEU A 22 20.48 -11.30 1.20
C LEU A 22 18.95 -11.24 1.34
N PHE A 23 18.35 -10.05 1.15
CA PHE A 23 16.90 -9.93 1.21
C PHE A 23 16.23 -10.71 0.07
N LYS A 24 16.75 -10.59 -1.16
CA LYS A 24 16.22 -11.32 -2.32
C LYS A 24 16.40 -12.83 -2.16
N GLU A 25 17.54 -13.28 -1.65
CA GLU A 25 17.79 -14.69 -1.35
C GLU A 25 16.80 -15.24 -0.31
N LYS A 26 16.52 -14.48 0.75
CA LYS A 26 15.62 -14.90 1.83
C LYS A 26 14.13 -14.83 1.48
N TYR A 27 13.70 -13.80 0.76
CA TYR A 27 12.28 -13.50 0.52
C TYR A 27 11.82 -13.71 -0.93
N GLY A 28 12.74 -14.10 -1.83
CA GLY A 28 12.47 -14.34 -3.25
C GLY A 28 12.12 -13.09 -4.06
N GLN A 29 12.15 -11.90 -3.46
CA GLN A 29 11.72 -10.64 -4.07
C GLN A 29 12.60 -9.49 -3.57
N SER A 30 12.63 -8.38 -4.32
CA SER A 30 13.34 -7.19 -3.88
C SER A 30 12.65 -6.53 -2.68
N ILE A 31 13.44 -5.76 -1.91
CA ILE A 31 12.92 -4.94 -0.80
C ILE A 31 11.82 -4.00 -1.29
N THR A 32 11.98 -3.43 -2.49
CA THR A 32 11.01 -2.53 -3.10
C THR A 32 9.69 -3.25 -3.36
N GLU A 33 9.72 -4.42 -4.01
CA GLU A 33 8.51 -5.21 -4.28
C GLU A 33 7.81 -5.63 -2.99
N TYR A 34 8.57 -6.09 -2.00
CA TYR A 34 8.03 -6.46 -0.69
C TYR A 34 7.35 -5.26 -0.01
N THR A 35 8.00 -4.10 -0.03
CA THR A 35 7.48 -2.85 0.55
C THR A 35 6.20 -2.41 -0.16
N GLN A 36 6.19 -2.42 -1.49
CA GLN A 36 5.01 -2.06 -2.28
C GLN A 36 3.85 -3.00 -1.97
N ARG A 37 4.07 -4.32 -1.91
CA ARG A 37 3.05 -5.30 -1.52
C ARG A 37 2.50 -5.03 -0.12
N LYS A 38 3.37 -4.76 0.86
CA LYS A 38 2.94 -4.41 2.22
C LYS A 38 2.10 -3.14 2.27
N ARG A 39 2.48 -2.09 1.53
CA ARG A 39 1.68 -0.86 1.39
C ARG A 39 0.29 -1.14 0.81
N MET A 40 0.19 -1.97 -0.21
CA MET A 40 -1.12 -2.32 -0.81
C MET A 40 -2.01 -3.12 0.15
N ASN A 41 -1.43 -3.98 0.99
CA ASN A 41 -2.20 -4.69 2.02
C ASN A 41 -2.77 -3.72 3.06
N VAL A 42 -1.97 -2.77 3.53
CA VAL A 42 -2.45 -1.74 4.47
C VAL A 42 -3.53 -0.87 3.82
N ALA A 43 -3.34 -0.48 2.56
CA ALA A 43 -4.33 0.28 1.81
C ALA A 43 -5.67 -0.47 1.68
N GLU A 44 -5.63 -1.78 1.40
CA GLU A 44 -6.84 -2.60 1.35
C GLU A 44 -7.57 -2.63 2.70
N THR A 45 -6.84 -2.77 3.80
CA THR A 45 -7.43 -2.69 5.14
C THR A 45 -8.11 -1.33 5.36
N LEU A 46 -7.48 -0.22 4.97
CA LEU A 46 -8.08 1.10 5.09
C LEU A 46 -9.32 1.27 4.18
N LEU A 47 -9.26 0.75 2.96
CA LEU A 47 -10.38 0.78 2.01
C LEU A 47 -11.58 -0.07 2.47
N LEU A 48 -11.37 -1.08 3.29
CA LEU A 48 -12.44 -1.94 3.78
C LEU A 48 -12.99 -1.50 5.14
N ASN A 49 -12.19 -0.84 5.98
CA ASN A 49 -12.54 -0.61 7.39
C ASN A 49 -12.67 0.87 7.79
N THR A 50 -12.47 1.81 6.87
CA THR A 50 -12.54 3.25 7.17
C THR A 50 -13.25 3.98 6.04
N GLU A 51 -13.85 5.14 6.29
CA GLU A 51 -14.48 5.98 5.24
C GLU A 51 -13.51 7.00 4.61
N LEU A 52 -12.20 6.85 4.87
CA LEU A 52 -11.21 7.81 4.38
C LEU A 52 -11.25 7.94 2.85
N PRO A 53 -11.16 9.16 2.30
CA PRO A 53 -11.00 9.38 0.88
C PRO A 53 -9.81 8.59 0.33
N ILE A 54 -9.96 8.01 -0.86
CA ILE A 54 -8.90 7.18 -1.48
C ILE A 54 -7.59 7.96 -1.64
N LYS A 55 -7.69 9.28 -1.84
CA LYS A 55 -6.54 10.19 -1.86
C LYS A 55 -5.77 10.18 -0.53
N GLU A 56 -6.46 10.29 0.60
CA GLU A 56 -5.84 10.25 1.93
C GLU A 56 -5.25 8.87 2.24
N ILE A 57 -5.93 7.81 1.81
CA ILE A 57 -5.39 6.44 1.92
C ILE A 57 -4.07 6.34 1.14
N ALA A 58 -4.03 6.84 -0.11
CA ALA A 58 -2.82 6.84 -0.92
C ALA A 58 -1.66 7.59 -0.23
N GLU A 59 -1.95 8.76 0.34
CA GLU A 59 -0.96 9.56 1.08
C GLU A 59 -0.47 8.82 2.34
N SER A 60 -1.38 8.21 3.11
CA SER A 60 -1.05 7.45 4.33
C SER A 60 -0.09 6.29 4.05
N VAL A 61 -0.30 5.56 2.95
CA VAL A 61 0.56 4.45 2.54
C VAL A 61 1.82 4.90 1.77
N GLY A 62 2.00 6.20 1.58
CA GLY A 62 3.23 6.81 1.09
C GLY A 62 3.27 7.09 -0.41
N TYR A 63 2.13 7.31 -1.06
CA TYR A 63 2.05 7.74 -2.46
C TYR A 63 1.60 9.21 -2.53
N THR A 64 2.40 10.04 -3.19
CA THR A 64 2.05 11.44 -3.48
C THR A 64 1.06 11.57 -4.64
N SER A 65 0.95 10.55 -5.49
CA SER A 65 0.05 10.52 -6.64
C SER A 65 -0.97 9.40 -6.47
N HIS A 66 -2.24 9.80 -6.32
CA HIS A 66 -3.38 8.88 -6.29
C HIS A 66 -3.42 7.98 -7.55
N SER A 67 -3.12 8.52 -8.73
CA SER A 67 -3.10 7.72 -9.97
C SER A 67 -2.05 6.62 -9.94
N LYS A 68 -0.84 6.91 -9.45
CA LYS A 68 0.21 5.88 -9.29
C LYS A 68 -0.23 4.83 -8.27
N PHE A 69 -0.78 5.26 -7.15
CA PHE A 69 -1.34 4.36 -6.14
C PHE A 69 -2.37 3.40 -6.76
N SER A 70 -3.37 3.90 -7.48
CA SER A 70 -4.43 3.07 -8.07
C SER A 70 -3.90 2.07 -9.09
N ILE A 71 -2.90 2.44 -9.89
CA ILE A 71 -2.24 1.52 -10.83
C ILE A 71 -1.54 0.38 -10.08
N TYR A 72 -0.77 0.71 -9.04
CA TYR A 72 -0.08 -0.31 -8.24
C TYR A 72 -1.08 -1.17 -7.46
N TYR A 73 -2.12 -0.57 -6.88
CA TYR A 73 -3.16 -1.28 -6.16
C TYR A 73 -3.84 -2.31 -7.05
N LYS A 74 -4.28 -1.90 -8.25
CA LYS A 74 -4.85 -2.82 -9.25
C LYS A 74 -3.88 -3.93 -9.64
N ARG A 75 -2.59 -3.60 -9.83
CA ARG A 75 -1.57 -4.61 -10.14
C ARG A 75 -1.41 -5.66 -9.03
N TYR A 76 -1.48 -5.27 -7.76
CA TYR A 76 -1.27 -6.19 -6.63
C TYR A 76 -2.55 -6.89 -6.15
N LYS A 77 -3.72 -6.27 -6.31
CA LYS A 77 -5.02 -6.74 -5.78
C LYS A 77 -6.00 -7.20 -6.86
N GLY A 78 -5.74 -6.90 -8.12
CA GLY A 78 -6.60 -7.24 -9.25
C GLY A 78 -7.81 -6.33 -9.44
N LYS A 79 -8.12 -5.47 -8.47
CA LYS A 79 -9.26 -4.53 -8.48
C LYS A 79 -8.80 -3.10 -8.24
N LEU A 80 -9.57 -2.12 -8.69
CA LEU A 80 -9.33 -0.71 -8.40
C LEU A 80 -9.70 -0.38 -6.94
N PRO A 81 -9.03 0.60 -6.32
CA PRO A 81 -9.42 1.07 -4.99
C PRO A 81 -10.89 1.49 -4.88
N SER A 82 -11.43 2.13 -5.93
CA SER A 82 -12.83 2.56 -6.00
C SER A 82 -13.81 1.39 -6.03
N GLU A 83 -13.47 0.31 -6.74
CA GLU A 83 -14.30 -0.91 -6.78
C GLU A 83 -14.37 -1.57 -5.40
N VAL A 84 -13.26 -1.59 -4.67
CA VAL A 84 -13.21 -2.13 -3.30
C VAL A 84 -14.01 -1.23 -2.33
N ARG A 85 -13.94 0.09 -2.51
CA ARG A 85 -14.71 1.05 -1.71
C ARG A 85 -16.22 0.85 -1.87
N SER A 86 -16.71 0.72 -3.11
CA SER A 86 -18.14 0.49 -3.36
C SER A 86 -18.64 -0.81 -2.70
N LEU A 87 -17.84 -1.88 -2.73
CA LEU A 87 -18.19 -3.15 -2.08
C LEU A 87 -18.22 -3.05 -0.56
N ALA A 88 -17.38 -2.21 0.06
CA ALA A 88 -17.40 -1.99 1.50
C ALA A 88 -18.68 -1.28 1.95
N CYS A 89 -19.21 -0.35 1.14
CA CYS A 89 -20.47 0.34 1.42
C CYS A 89 -21.69 -0.61 1.39
N GLU A 90 -21.68 -1.67 0.57
CA GLU A 90 -22.77 -2.66 0.54
C GLU A 90 -22.90 -3.48 1.84
N HIS A 91 -21.86 -3.53 2.67
CA HIS A 91 -21.90 -4.19 3.99
C HIS A 91 -22.36 -3.29 5.14
N HIS A 92 -22.58 -1.99 4.89
CA HIS A 92 -23.12 -1.03 5.87
C HIS A 92 -24.57 -0.65 5.55
N ASN A 93 -25.43 -1.65 5.35
CA ASN A 93 -26.89 -1.45 5.30
C ASN A 93 -27.48 -1.17 6.69
N LEU A 94 -27.16 0.01 7.26
CA LEU A 94 -27.94 0.71 8.28
C LEU A 94 -27.38 2.16 8.37
N ASN A 95 -27.98 3.04 7.55
CA ASN A 95 -27.88 4.51 7.54
C ASN A 95 -26.51 5.13 7.19
N CYS A 96 -26.31 5.56 5.94
CA CYS A 96 -25.24 6.50 5.61
C CYS A 96 -25.73 7.61 4.65
N ASP A 97 -25.83 8.82 5.18
CA ASP A 97 -26.16 10.09 4.51
C ASP A 97 -24.90 10.73 3.88
N CYS A 98 -24.21 10.05 2.97
CA CYS A 98 -22.92 10.56 2.46
C CYS A 98 -22.73 10.44 0.94
N CYS A 99 -23.74 10.85 0.18
CA CYS A 99 -23.57 11.19 -1.23
C CYS A 99 -24.02 12.64 -1.46
N ASP A 100 -23.13 13.59 -1.19
CA ASP A 100 -23.10 14.94 -1.80
C ASP A 100 -21.64 15.31 -2.14
#